data_AF-A0A268JVW0-F1
#
_entry.id   AF-A0A268JVW0-F1
#
_cell.length_a   1.000
_cell.length_b   1.000
_cell.length_c   1.000
_cell.angle_alpha   90.00
_cell.angle_beta   90.00
_cell.angle_gamma   90.00
#
_symmetry.space_group_name_H-M   'P 1'
#
loop_
_entity.id
_entity.type
_entity.pdbx_description
1 polymer ?
#
loop_
_entity_poly.entity_id
_entity_poly.type
_entity_poly.pdbx_seq_one_letter_code
_entity_poly.pdbx_strand_id
1 'polypeptide(L)'
;MSEQEQYLCMGCGVKVQTENPEELGYAPTSALEKDSIICQRCFRLKHYNEVQDVSLTDDDFLKILNGIGQTDALIVMIVDIFDFNGSWLPGLHRFVGNNKILLVGNKVDLLPKSVKHNKLINWMKQESKELGLRPEEVFLVSAEKGKYIRETAAAIDEMRNGKDVYVVGCTNVGKSTFINRIIKEVTGEGDIITTSHFPGTTLDIIKIPLEDGKALIDSPGIINHHQMAHFVDKKDLKVITPKKEIKPKVFQLNEGQTLFFGGLARFDYISGGRTSFVCHISNEINIHRTKTDNADELYENHLGEMLAPPRKDELGTFPELVKQEFTIKDAKTDVVFSGLGWITINEPGIKVAAYVPKGVQTLTRKSLI
;
A
#
# COMPACT_ATOMS: atom_id res chain seq x y z
N MET A 1 44.99 19.46 -12.49
CA MET A 1 44.00 18.42 -12.15
C MET A 1 43.58 18.70 -10.71
N SER A 2 42.49 19.43 -10.52
CA SER A 2 42.01 19.79 -9.18
C SER A 2 41.26 18.61 -8.56
N GLU A 3 41.68 18.19 -7.38
CA GLU A 3 40.98 17.22 -6.54
C GLU A 3 39.54 17.72 -6.30
N GLN A 4 38.55 17.00 -6.82
CA GLN A 4 37.16 17.23 -6.43
C GLN A 4 37.01 16.74 -4.98
N GLU A 5 36.91 17.67 -4.03
CA GLU A 5 36.46 17.34 -2.67
C GLU A 5 35.11 16.61 -2.77
N GLN A 6 35.13 15.31 -2.45
CA GLN A 6 33.91 14.52 -2.42
C GLN A 6 33.23 14.76 -1.07
N TYR A 7 32.25 15.67 -1.06
CA TYR A 7 31.42 15.89 0.11
C TYR A 7 30.60 14.62 0.40
N LEU A 8 30.66 14.12 1.63
CA LEU A 8 29.85 13.00 2.10
C LEU A 8 28.76 13.52 3.02
N CYS A 9 27.55 12.97 2.90
CA CYS A 9 26.46 13.34 3.78
C CYS A 9 26.70 12.79 5.19
N MET A 10 26.71 13.67 6.20
CA MET A 10 26.89 13.25 7.59
C MET A 10 25.76 12.37 8.15
N GLY A 11 24.57 12.39 7.52
CA GLY A 11 23.43 11.60 7.96
C GLY A 11 23.39 10.17 7.43
N CYS A 12 23.66 9.97 6.13
CA CYS A 12 23.56 8.65 5.48
C CYS A 12 24.85 8.15 4.82
N GLY A 13 25.94 8.95 4.84
CA GLY A 13 27.24 8.56 4.32
C GLY A 13 27.36 8.51 2.80
N VAL A 14 26.31 8.84 2.04
CA VAL A 14 26.37 8.87 0.56
C VAL A 14 27.11 10.10 0.04
N LYS A 15 27.67 9.99 -1.17
CA LYS A 15 28.29 11.13 -1.87
C LYS A 15 27.24 12.20 -2.16
N VAL A 16 27.55 13.43 -1.78
CA VAL A 16 26.68 14.58 -2.00
C VAL A 16 26.82 15.03 -3.45
N GLN A 17 25.68 15.28 -4.08
CA GLN A 17 25.56 15.87 -5.40
C GLN A 17 24.56 17.03 -5.35
N THR A 18 24.70 18.00 -6.26
CA THR A 18 23.86 19.21 -6.28
C THR A 18 23.06 19.36 -7.58
N GLU A 19 23.06 18.35 -8.43
CA GLU A 19 22.56 18.41 -9.81
C GLU A 19 21.13 17.90 -9.92
N ASN A 20 20.80 16.75 -9.33
CA ASN A 20 19.50 16.11 -9.49
C ASN A 20 18.75 15.93 -8.16
N PRO A 21 17.67 16.68 -7.88
CA PRO A 21 16.86 16.56 -6.68
C PRO A 21 16.30 15.16 -6.39
N GLU A 22 16.09 14.35 -7.41
CA GLU A 22 15.47 13.02 -7.30
C GLU A 22 16.50 11.89 -7.05
N GLU A 23 17.80 12.19 -7.13
CA GLU A 23 18.85 11.20 -6.92
C GLU A 23 19.44 11.23 -5.50
N LEU A 24 19.98 10.08 -5.07
CA LEU A 24 20.62 9.94 -3.77
C LEU A 24 21.76 10.95 -3.60
N GLY A 25 21.85 11.50 -2.38
CA GLY A 25 22.88 12.47 -2.05
C GLY A 25 22.60 13.90 -2.50
N TYR A 26 21.43 14.20 -3.09
CA TYR A 26 21.09 15.57 -3.44
C TYR A 26 21.16 16.50 -2.23
N ALA A 27 21.88 17.61 -2.35
CA ALA A 27 21.80 18.74 -1.46
C ALA A 27 21.81 20.03 -2.29
N PRO A 28 21.05 21.08 -1.91
CA PRO A 28 21.20 22.37 -2.57
C PRO A 28 22.61 22.92 -2.34
N THR A 29 23.15 23.71 -3.27
CA THR A 29 24.51 24.27 -3.18
C THR A 29 24.73 25.06 -1.88
N SER A 30 23.68 25.72 -1.36
CA SER A 30 23.70 26.42 -0.07
C SER A 30 23.90 25.51 1.16
N ALA A 31 23.71 24.19 1.02
CA ALA A 31 23.99 23.23 2.08
C ALA A 31 25.47 22.82 2.13
N LEU A 32 26.26 23.08 1.07
CA LEU A 32 27.71 22.84 1.04
C LEU A 32 28.50 23.87 1.85
N GLU A 33 27.93 25.05 2.09
CA GLU A 33 28.54 26.13 2.89
C GLU A 33 28.43 25.89 4.41
N LYS A 34 27.76 24.80 4.82
CA LYS A 34 27.55 24.47 6.24
C LYS A 34 28.59 23.47 6.72
N ASP A 35 29.05 23.65 7.96
CA ASP A 35 29.96 22.71 8.65
C ASP A 35 29.39 21.27 8.73
N SER A 36 28.06 21.11 8.61
CA SER A 36 27.38 19.83 8.59
C SER A 36 26.55 19.65 7.32
N ILE A 37 27.17 19.03 6.31
CA ILE A 37 26.51 18.76 5.03
C ILE A 37 25.57 17.56 5.20
N ILE A 38 24.27 17.82 5.06
CA ILE A 38 23.23 16.79 5.07
C ILE A 38 22.45 16.86 3.76
N CYS A 39 22.27 15.71 3.11
CA CYS A 39 21.46 15.62 1.90
C CYS A 39 20.00 15.89 2.23
N GLN A 40 19.21 16.23 1.21
CA GLN A 40 17.80 16.52 1.32
C GLN A 40 17.03 15.39 2.01
N ARG A 41 17.40 14.14 1.76
CA ARG A 41 16.82 12.96 2.44
C ARG A 41 17.04 13.01 3.95
N CYS A 42 18.29 13.15 4.40
CA CYS A 42 18.63 13.24 5.83
C CYS A 42 18.05 14.49 6.49
N PHE A 43 18.00 15.61 5.78
CA PHE A 43 17.36 16.83 6.25
C PHE A 43 15.87 16.61 6.49
N ARG A 44 15.16 16.02 5.53
CA ARG A 44 13.72 15.74 5.64
C ARG A 44 13.40 14.70 6.70
N LEU A 45 14.24 13.67 6.83
CA LEU A 45 14.13 12.69 7.91
C LEU A 45 14.30 13.37 9.27
N LYS A 46 15.34 14.19 9.44
CA LYS A 46 15.65 14.87 10.71
C LYS A 46 14.58 15.88 11.14
N HIS A 47 14.02 16.64 10.19
CA HIS A 47 13.12 17.75 10.50
C HIS A 47 11.63 17.43 10.34
N TYR A 48 11.29 16.50 9.47
CA TYR A 48 9.90 16.17 9.14
C TYR A 48 9.55 14.69 9.37
N ASN A 49 10.52 13.87 9.81
CA ASN A 49 10.35 12.41 9.91
C ASN A 49 9.89 11.77 8.59
N GLU A 50 10.19 12.42 7.46
CA GLU A 50 9.86 11.97 6.11
C GLU A 50 11.00 11.09 5.58
N VAL A 51 10.77 9.77 5.52
CA VAL A 51 11.63 8.86 4.78
C VAL A 51 11.34 9.08 3.29
N GLN A 52 12.34 9.47 2.48
CA GLN A 52 12.19 9.39 1.02
C GLN A 52 12.14 7.93 0.62
N ASP A 53 11.08 7.54 -0.08
CA ASP A 53 10.92 6.24 -0.70
C ASP A 53 12.01 6.08 -1.75
N VAL A 54 13.03 5.28 -1.46
CA VAL A 54 13.98 4.85 -2.49
C VAL A 54 13.22 3.88 -3.39
N SER A 55 13.20 4.14 -4.70
CA SER A 55 12.66 3.21 -5.67
C SER A 55 13.49 1.94 -5.66
N LEU A 56 13.03 0.97 -4.86
CA LEU A 56 13.59 -0.36 -4.83
C LEU A 56 13.39 -1.03 -6.18
N THR A 57 14.47 -1.59 -6.73
CA THR A 57 14.35 -2.51 -7.86
C THR A 57 13.85 -3.87 -7.35
N ASP A 58 13.18 -4.64 -8.21
CA ASP A 58 12.74 -6.01 -7.89
C ASP A 58 13.91 -6.89 -7.41
N ASP A 59 15.12 -6.69 -7.96
CA ASP A 59 16.32 -7.43 -7.59
C ASP A 59 16.78 -7.15 -6.16
N ASP A 60 16.71 -5.89 -5.71
CA ASP A 60 17.10 -5.53 -4.35
C ASP A 60 16.09 -6.03 -3.32
N PHE A 61 14.80 -6.05 -3.70
CA PHE A 61 13.77 -6.71 -2.92
C PHE A 61 14.05 -8.20 -2.75
N LEU A 62 14.39 -8.90 -3.83
CA LEU A 62 14.74 -10.33 -3.78
C LEU A 62 15.95 -10.59 -2.89
N LYS A 63 16.95 -9.72 -2.89
CA LYS A 63 18.12 -9.84 -1.98
C LYS A 63 17.71 -9.71 -0.52
N ILE A 64 16.85 -8.74 -0.18
CA ILE A 64 16.33 -8.60 1.19
C ILE A 64 15.58 -9.87 1.59
N LEU A 65 14.64 -10.33 0.77
CA LEU A 65 13.84 -11.50 1.09
C LEU A 65 14.67 -12.78 1.24
N ASN A 66 15.65 -12.99 0.36
CA ASN A 66 16.58 -14.11 0.48
C ASN A 66 17.40 -14.04 1.77
N GLY A 67 17.84 -12.83 2.17
CA GLY A 67 18.50 -12.61 3.45
C GLY A 67 17.61 -13.00 4.64
N ILE A 68 16.34 -12.59 4.62
CA ILE A 68 15.35 -12.96 5.65
C ILE A 68 15.18 -14.49 5.69
N GLY A 69 15.07 -15.15 4.54
CA GLY A 69 14.88 -16.60 4.44
C GLY A 69 16.00 -17.46 5.01
N GLN A 70 17.21 -16.91 5.11
CA GLN A 70 18.37 -17.58 5.72
C GLN A 70 18.41 -17.45 7.24
N THR A 71 17.58 -16.59 7.82
CA THR A 71 17.45 -16.43 9.27
C THR A 71 16.39 -17.37 9.83
N ASP A 72 16.48 -17.66 11.13
CA ASP A 72 15.42 -18.30 11.90
C ASP A 72 14.67 -17.22 12.71
N ALA A 73 13.56 -16.75 12.16
CA ALA A 73 12.83 -15.57 12.63
C ALA A 73 11.31 -15.72 12.43
N LEU A 74 10.53 -14.85 13.07
CA LEU A 74 9.11 -14.66 12.77
C LEU A 74 8.98 -13.57 11.71
N ILE A 75 8.13 -13.79 10.71
CA ILE A 75 7.83 -12.79 9.70
C ILE A 75 6.43 -12.26 9.92
N VAL A 76 6.32 -10.95 10.10
CA VAL A 76 5.07 -10.22 10.21
C VAL A 76 4.82 -9.52 8.88
N MET A 77 3.91 -10.07 8.08
CA MET A 77 3.51 -9.49 6.79
C MET A 77 2.32 -8.56 7.00
N ILE A 78 2.48 -7.28 6.70
CA ILE A 78 1.43 -6.27 6.81
C ILE A 78 0.80 -6.03 5.45
N VAL A 79 -0.53 -6.14 5.39
CA VAL A 79 -1.35 -5.86 4.21
C VAL A 79 -2.42 -4.83 4.53
N ASP A 80 -2.83 -4.06 3.52
CA ASP A 80 -3.98 -3.18 3.62
C ASP A 80 -5.23 -4.00 3.26
N ILE A 81 -6.20 -4.11 4.17
CA ILE A 81 -7.43 -4.86 3.89
C ILE A 81 -8.27 -4.26 2.76
N PHE A 82 -8.15 -2.95 2.51
CA PHE A 82 -8.87 -2.30 1.42
C PHE A 82 -8.29 -2.62 0.05
N ASP A 83 -6.97 -2.84 0.01
CA ASP A 83 -6.24 -3.18 -1.20
C ASP A 83 -5.41 -4.44 -0.96
N PHE A 84 -6.07 -5.50 -0.50
CA PHE A 84 -5.39 -6.74 -0.09
C PHE A 84 -4.50 -7.32 -1.21
N ASN A 85 -5.04 -7.42 -2.42
CA ASN A 85 -4.30 -7.97 -3.56
C ASN A 85 -3.20 -7.00 -4.05
N GLY A 86 -3.42 -5.67 -3.97
CA GLY A 86 -2.40 -4.68 -4.29
C GLY A 86 -1.31 -4.55 -3.22
N SER A 87 -1.59 -4.90 -1.97
CA SER A 87 -0.60 -4.94 -0.89
C SER A 87 0.04 -6.31 -0.69
N TRP A 88 -0.33 -7.28 -1.52
CA TRP A 88 0.22 -8.62 -1.46
C TRP A 88 1.64 -8.65 -2.04
N LEU A 89 2.53 -9.42 -1.41
CA LEU A 89 3.91 -9.63 -1.86
C LEU A 89 4.01 -10.99 -2.57
N PRO A 90 3.98 -11.03 -3.92
CA PRO A 90 3.99 -12.28 -4.64
C PRO A 90 5.27 -13.06 -4.40
N GLY A 91 5.15 -14.37 -4.19
CA GLY A 91 6.32 -15.24 -4.02
C GLY A 91 7.04 -15.11 -2.68
N LEU A 92 6.58 -14.27 -1.73
CA LEU A 92 7.18 -14.14 -0.40
C LEU A 92 7.46 -15.52 0.25
N HIS A 93 6.48 -16.42 0.21
CA HIS A 93 6.58 -17.78 0.75
C HIS A 93 7.73 -18.62 0.16
N ARG A 94 8.23 -18.29 -1.04
CA ARG A 94 9.36 -18.98 -1.69
C ARG A 94 10.71 -18.51 -1.16
N PHE A 95 10.78 -17.26 -0.68
CA PHE A 95 12.02 -16.63 -0.25
C PHE A 95 12.21 -16.66 1.25
N VAL A 96 11.14 -16.81 2.01
CA VAL A 96 11.19 -16.79 3.47
C VAL A 96 11.52 -18.15 4.11
N GLY A 97 11.80 -19.18 3.31
CA GLY A 97 12.25 -20.48 3.80
C GLY A 97 11.22 -21.16 4.72
N ASN A 98 11.67 -21.65 5.87
CA ASN A 98 10.83 -22.31 6.88
C ASN A 98 10.32 -21.34 7.96
N ASN A 99 10.51 -20.03 7.78
CA ASN A 99 10.10 -19.05 8.76
C ASN A 99 8.58 -19.00 8.87
N LYS A 100 8.09 -18.89 10.11
CA LYS A 100 6.68 -18.70 10.40
C LYS A 100 6.23 -17.34 9.89
N ILE A 101 5.06 -17.29 9.28
CA ILE A 101 4.48 -16.04 8.77
C ILE A 101 3.19 -15.74 9.54
N LEU A 102 3.16 -14.58 10.16
CA LEU A 102 1.96 -13.97 10.75
C LEU A 102 1.49 -12.87 9.81
N LEU A 103 0.22 -12.92 9.41
CA LEU A 103 -0.37 -11.92 8.52
C LEU A 103 -1.16 -10.90 9.34
N VAL A 104 -0.92 -9.62 9.09
CA VAL A 104 -1.61 -8.50 9.75
C VAL A 104 -2.35 -7.68 8.72
N GLY A 105 -3.69 -7.73 8.75
CA GLY A 105 -4.55 -6.84 7.99
C GLY A 105 -4.73 -5.51 8.71
N ASN A 106 -4.11 -4.45 8.20
CA ASN A 106 -4.20 -3.11 8.77
C ASN A 106 -5.39 -2.33 8.21
N LYS A 107 -5.70 -1.18 8.83
CA LYS A 107 -6.77 -0.23 8.48
C LYS A 107 -8.20 -0.77 8.65
N VAL A 108 -8.40 -1.66 9.64
CA VAL A 108 -9.73 -2.24 9.97
C VAL A 108 -10.78 -1.19 10.34
N ASP A 109 -10.35 0.00 10.73
CA ASP A 109 -11.22 1.13 11.04
C ASP A 109 -11.89 1.77 9.81
N LEU A 110 -11.40 1.49 8.60
CA LEU A 110 -11.96 1.99 7.36
C LEU A 110 -13.13 1.15 6.84
N LEU A 111 -13.27 -0.10 7.31
CA LEU A 111 -14.33 -1.00 6.84
C LEU A 111 -15.69 -0.62 7.45
N PRO A 112 -16.79 -0.86 6.72
CA PRO A 112 -18.13 -0.70 7.27
C PRO A 112 -18.31 -1.53 8.54
N LYS A 113 -18.93 -0.96 9.58
CA LYS A 113 -19.19 -1.65 10.87
C LYS A 113 -20.00 -2.94 10.75
N SER A 114 -20.70 -3.13 9.63
CA SER A 114 -21.43 -4.37 9.33
C SER A 114 -20.52 -5.57 9.04
N VAL A 115 -19.25 -5.33 8.65
CA VAL A 115 -18.29 -6.39 8.36
C VAL A 115 -17.82 -7.03 9.66
N LYS A 116 -18.13 -8.33 9.82
CA LYS A 116 -17.76 -9.08 11.02
C LYS A 116 -16.27 -9.43 11.00
N HIS A 117 -15.58 -9.15 12.10
CA HIS A 117 -14.15 -9.39 12.28
C HIS A 117 -13.72 -10.83 11.92
N ASN A 118 -14.40 -11.85 12.47
CA ASN A 118 -14.09 -13.26 12.18
C ASN A 118 -14.33 -13.65 10.71
N LYS A 119 -15.32 -13.04 10.05
CA LYS A 119 -15.56 -13.28 8.61
C LYS A 119 -14.39 -12.76 7.79
N LEU A 120 -13.86 -11.59 8.14
CA LEU A 120 -12.71 -10.99 7.49
C LEU A 120 -11.43 -11.81 7.69
N ILE A 121 -11.17 -12.29 8.91
CA ILE A 121 -10.04 -13.20 9.19
C ILE A 121 -10.13 -14.46 8.32
N ASN A 122 -11.30 -15.10 8.26
CA ASN A 122 -11.50 -16.32 7.46
C ASN A 122 -11.34 -16.04 5.96
N TRP A 123 -11.85 -14.90 5.50
CA TRP A 123 -11.67 -14.45 4.12
C TRP A 123 -10.18 -14.24 3.79
N MET A 124 -9.42 -13.56 4.65
CA MET A 124 -7.98 -13.36 4.46
C MET A 124 -7.23 -14.70 4.47
N LYS A 125 -7.55 -15.63 5.38
CA LYS A 125 -6.95 -16.97 5.40
C LYS A 125 -7.21 -17.72 4.09
N GLN A 126 -8.42 -17.61 3.52
CA GLN A 126 -8.76 -18.19 2.23
C GLN A 126 -7.99 -17.52 1.08
N GLU A 127 -8.03 -16.19 1.00
CA GLU A 127 -7.40 -15.43 -0.08
C GLU A 127 -5.88 -15.62 -0.08
N SER A 128 -5.23 -15.61 1.10
CA SER A 128 -3.81 -15.91 1.23
C SER A 128 -3.47 -17.30 0.69
N LYS A 129 -4.30 -18.30 0.99
CA LYS A 129 -4.10 -19.68 0.50
C LYS A 129 -4.22 -19.75 -1.02
N GLU A 130 -5.16 -19.03 -1.62
CA GLU A 130 -5.33 -18.93 -3.08
C GLU A 130 -4.10 -18.24 -3.73
N LEU A 131 -3.49 -17.29 -3.03
CA LEU A 131 -2.23 -16.63 -3.43
C LEU A 131 -0.95 -17.40 -3.03
N GLY A 132 -1.08 -18.64 -2.53
CA GLY A 132 0.03 -19.55 -2.26
C GLY A 132 0.71 -19.40 -0.90
N LEU A 133 0.16 -18.60 0.02
CA LEU A 133 0.70 -18.40 1.37
C LEU A 133 -0.29 -18.91 2.43
N ARG A 134 0.19 -19.69 3.39
CA ARG A 134 -0.61 -20.12 4.54
C ARG A 134 -0.02 -19.49 5.80
N PRO A 135 -0.59 -18.38 6.29
CA PRO A 135 -0.08 -17.77 7.51
C PRO A 135 -0.42 -18.67 8.69
N GLU A 136 0.46 -18.70 9.70
CA GLU A 136 0.23 -19.38 10.97
C GLU A 136 -1.00 -18.78 11.65
N GLU A 137 -1.05 -17.44 11.72
CA GLU A 137 -2.20 -16.69 12.19
C GLU A 137 -2.45 -15.42 11.39
N VAL A 138 -3.70 -14.94 11.48
CA VAL A 138 -4.13 -13.69 10.86
C VAL A 138 -4.72 -12.77 11.92
N PHE A 139 -4.15 -11.58 12.03
CA PHE A 139 -4.61 -10.52 12.91
C PHE A 139 -5.14 -9.35 12.10
N LEU A 140 -6.08 -8.63 12.69
CA LEU A 140 -6.65 -7.41 12.14
C LEU A 140 -6.38 -6.27 13.09
N VAL A 141 -5.81 -5.19 12.57
CA VAL A 141 -5.42 -4.03 13.38
C VAL A 141 -5.86 -2.74 12.72
N SER A 142 -5.94 -1.71 13.54
CA SER A 142 -5.90 -0.33 13.05
C SER A 142 -4.71 0.34 13.73
N ALA A 143 -3.56 0.36 13.07
CA ALA A 143 -2.35 0.98 13.61
C ALA A 143 -2.56 2.46 13.96
N GLU A 144 -3.34 3.18 13.15
CA GLU A 144 -3.63 4.59 13.39
C GLU A 144 -4.45 4.81 14.67
N LYS A 145 -5.57 4.07 14.84
CA LYS A 145 -6.41 4.16 16.05
C LYS A 145 -5.93 3.33 17.24
N GLY A 146 -4.87 2.54 17.08
CA GLY A 146 -4.35 1.62 18.11
C GLY A 146 -5.21 0.38 18.39
N LYS A 147 -6.24 0.08 17.57
CA LYS A 147 -7.12 -1.07 17.84
C LYS A 147 -6.41 -2.39 17.56
N TYR A 148 -6.57 -3.33 18.49
CA TYR A 148 -6.04 -4.70 18.44
C TYR A 148 -4.50 -4.81 18.42
N ILE A 149 -3.79 -3.71 18.65
CA ILE A 149 -2.32 -3.67 18.59
C ILE A 149 -1.71 -4.44 19.75
N ARG A 150 -2.27 -4.32 20.96
CA ARG A 150 -1.75 -4.98 22.16
C ARG A 150 -1.85 -6.50 22.04
N GLU A 151 -3.02 -6.99 21.62
CA GLU A 151 -3.28 -8.42 21.41
C GLU A 151 -2.38 -8.98 20.29
N THR A 152 -2.18 -8.21 19.22
CA THR A 152 -1.28 -8.60 18.13
C THR A 152 0.19 -8.61 18.58
N ALA A 153 0.62 -7.63 19.37
CA ALA A 153 1.97 -7.57 19.91
C ALA A 153 2.27 -8.74 20.86
N ALA A 154 1.32 -9.09 21.72
CA ALA A 154 1.44 -10.26 22.60
C ALA A 154 1.55 -11.57 21.80
N ALA A 155 0.75 -11.73 20.75
CA ALA A 155 0.84 -12.91 19.87
C ALA A 155 2.16 -12.96 19.09
N ILE A 156 2.69 -11.81 18.63
CA ILE A 156 4.01 -11.74 18.00
C ILE A 156 5.10 -12.20 18.98
N ASP A 157 5.05 -11.75 20.23
CA ASP A 157 6.03 -12.11 21.26
C ASP A 157 5.96 -13.61 21.64
N GLU A 158 4.76 -14.19 21.70
CA GLU A 158 4.59 -15.63 21.90
C GLU A 158 5.11 -16.43 20.69
N MET A 159 4.70 -16.05 19.48
CA MET A 159 4.98 -16.80 18.26
C MET A 159 6.44 -16.72 17.80
N ARG A 160 7.15 -15.63 18.13
CA ARG A 160 8.57 -15.51 17.80
C ARG A 160 9.43 -16.48 18.61
N ASN A 161 8.95 -16.97 19.76
CA ASN A 161 9.65 -17.96 20.59
C ASN A 161 11.14 -17.61 20.82
N GLY A 162 11.39 -16.38 21.25
CA GLY A 162 12.75 -15.88 21.50
C GLY A 162 13.60 -15.63 20.24
N LYS A 163 12.99 -15.51 19.06
CA LYS A 163 13.66 -15.18 17.79
C LYS A 163 13.44 -13.72 17.40
N ASP A 164 14.19 -13.29 16.37
CA ASP A 164 14.02 -11.99 15.74
C ASP A 164 12.67 -11.91 14.99
N VAL A 165 12.16 -10.70 14.78
CA VAL A 165 10.90 -10.45 14.07
C VAL A 165 11.14 -9.54 12.88
N TYR A 166 10.90 -10.02 11.66
CA TYR A 166 10.96 -9.19 10.44
C TYR A 166 9.57 -8.68 10.06
N VAL A 167 9.43 -7.36 9.97
CA VAL A 167 8.20 -6.73 9.50
C VAL A 167 8.34 -6.37 8.03
N VAL A 168 7.49 -6.94 7.18
CA VAL A 168 7.50 -6.77 5.72
C VAL A 168 6.14 -6.30 5.21
N GLY A 169 6.10 -5.56 4.11
CA GLY A 169 4.87 -5.10 3.48
C GLY A 169 5.11 -4.07 2.38
N CYS A 170 4.09 -3.85 1.55
CA CYS A 170 4.16 -2.81 0.53
C CYS A 170 4.25 -1.39 1.13
N THR A 171 4.64 -0.41 0.33
CA THR A 171 4.47 1.00 0.71
C THR A 171 3.00 1.33 0.96
N ASN A 172 2.73 2.30 1.83
CA ASN A 172 1.38 2.78 2.18
C ASN A 172 0.42 1.76 2.88
N VAL A 173 0.87 0.53 3.21
CA VAL A 173 0.07 -0.41 4.01
C VAL A 173 -0.03 -0.02 5.50
N GLY A 174 0.80 0.94 5.93
CA GLY A 174 0.87 1.42 7.31
C GLY A 174 1.88 0.67 8.20
N LYS A 175 2.90 0.05 7.59
CA LYS A 175 4.01 -0.65 8.29
C LYS A 175 4.68 0.21 9.36
N SER A 176 5.15 1.41 9.00
CA SER A 176 5.83 2.31 9.95
C SER A 176 4.90 2.77 11.07
N THR A 177 3.61 3.01 10.78
CA THR A 177 2.61 3.33 11.80
C THR A 177 2.41 2.17 12.77
N PHE A 178 2.34 0.94 12.26
CA PHE A 178 2.19 -0.28 13.05
C PHE A 178 3.40 -0.49 13.98
N ILE A 179 4.61 -0.38 13.46
CA ILE A 179 5.85 -0.53 14.22
C ILE A 179 5.93 0.51 15.33
N ASN A 180 5.72 1.80 15.00
CA ASN A 180 5.72 2.87 15.99
C ASN A 180 4.66 2.65 17.08
N ARG A 181 3.54 2.00 16.76
CA ARG A 181 2.50 1.68 17.73
C ARG A 181 2.88 0.50 18.62
N ILE A 182 3.51 -0.53 18.07
CA ILE A 182 4.06 -1.64 18.86
C ILE A 182 5.11 -1.12 19.83
N ILE A 183 6.06 -0.29 19.37
CA ILE A 183 7.09 0.29 20.23
C ILE A 183 6.43 0.99 21.42
N LYS A 184 5.46 1.88 21.17
CA LYS A 184 4.76 2.60 22.25
C LYS A 184 4.04 1.68 23.25
N GLU A 185 3.46 0.56 22.80
CA GLU A 185 2.81 -0.39 23.71
C GLU A 185 3.82 -1.23 24.51
N VAL A 186 5.00 -1.51 23.95
CA VAL A 186 6.03 -2.35 24.57
C VAL A 186 6.96 -1.54 25.48
N THR A 187 7.40 -0.34 25.08
CA THR A 187 8.37 0.49 25.83
C THR A 187 7.73 1.54 26.73
N GLY A 188 6.41 1.78 26.62
CA GLY A 188 5.74 2.90 27.28
C GLY A 188 6.07 4.26 26.66
N GLU A 189 5.38 5.33 27.07
CA GLU A 189 5.43 6.66 26.42
C GLU A 189 6.79 7.40 26.55
N GLY A 190 7.80 6.83 27.24
CA GLY A 190 9.01 7.55 27.66
C GLY A 190 10.30 7.27 26.88
N ASP A 191 10.47 6.06 26.33
CA ASP A 191 11.73 5.66 25.70
C ASP A 191 11.55 5.48 24.20
N ILE A 192 11.71 6.58 23.47
CA ILE A 192 11.95 6.55 22.02
C ILE A 192 13.38 6.02 21.85
N ILE A 193 13.51 4.72 21.69
CA ILE A 193 14.79 4.04 21.51
C ILE A 193 15.50 4.65 20.29
N THR A 194 16.75 5.05 20.54
CA THR A 194 17.75 5.48 19.58
C THR A 194 17.80 4.55 18.38
N THR A 195 17.34 5.03 17.22
CA THR A 195 17.50 4.34 15.94
C THR A 195 18.99 4.21 15.65
N SER A 196 19.57 3.03 15.82
CA SER A 196 20.91 2.75 15.32
C SER A 196 20.83 2.69 13.80
N HIS A 197 21.05 3.82 13.14
CA HIS A 197 21.36 3.86 11.73
C HIS A 197 22.69 3.13 11.55
N PHE A 198 22.69 1.98 10.89
CA PHE A 198 23.93 1.42 10.35
C PHE A 198 24.14 2.05 8.97
N PRO A 199 25.06 3.01 8.81
CA PRO A 199 25.36 3.59 7.51
C PRO A 199 26.19 2.59 6.72
N GLY A 200 25.77 2.22 5.49
CA GLY A 200 26.62 1.42 4.61
C GLY A 200 25.92 0.43 3.68
N THR A 201 24.60 0.25 3.74
CA THR A 201 23.86 -0.52 2.75
C THR A 201 22.75 0.34 2.16
N THR A 202 22.53 0.21 0.86
CA THR A 202 21.62 1.01 0.02
C THR A 202 20.15 1.01 0.48
N LEU A 203 19.82 0.26 1.54
CA LEU A 203 18.47 0.02 2.06
C LEU A 203 18.50 0.01 3.60
N ASP A 204 17.90 1.03 4.21
CA ASP A 204 17.96 1.27 5.65
C ASP A 204 17.00 0.34 6.41
N ILE A 205 17.48 -0.85 6.77
CA ILE A 205 16.81 -1.75 7.71
C ILE A 205 16.94 -1.16 9.12
N ILE A 206 15.82 -0.97 9.83
CA ILE A 206 15.82 -0.43 11.20
C ILE A 206 15.69 -1.60 12.18
N LYS A 207 16.61 -1.70 13.14
CA LYS A 207 16.55 -2.70 14.21
C LYS A 207 16.11 -2.04 15.51
N ILE A 208 15.02 -2.52 16.07
CA ILE A 208 14.47 -2.09 17.36
C ILE A 208 14.76 -3.21 18.36
N PRO A 209 15.66 -3.00 19.34
CA PRO A 209 16.00 -4.02 20.31
C PRO A 209 14.80 -4.37 21.21
N LEU A 210 14.68 -5.65 21.52
CA LEU A 210 13.78 -6.23 22.52
C LEU A 210 14.57 -6.56 23.79
N GLU A 211 13.86 -6.72 24.92
CA GLU A 211 14.49 -6.93 26.24
C GLU A 211 15.35 -8.21 26.32
N ASP A 212 15.04 -9.22 25.51
CA ASP A 212 15.75 -10.51 25.47
C ASP A 212 16.97 -10.54 24.53
N GLY A 213 17.40 -9.36 24.04
CA GLY A 213 18.54 -9.23 23.14
C GLY A 213 18.24 -9.59 21.68
N LYS A 214 16.97 -9.86 21.34
CA LYS A 214 16.49 -9.95 19.95
C LYS A 214 16.04 -8.59 19.43
N ALA A 215 15.65 -8.53 18.16
CA ALA A 215 15.17 -7.30 17.56
C ALA A 215 13.87 -7.48 16.77
N LEU A 216 13.07 -6.42 16.74
CA LEU A 216 12.08 -6.17 15.70
C LEU A 216 12.76 -5.40 14.58
N ILE A 217 12.75 -5.98 13.38
CA ILE A 217 13.43 -5.47 12.20
C ILE A 217 12.40 -4.88 11.23
N ASP A 218 12.45 -3.57 11.04
CA ASP A 218 11.72 -2.89 9.97
C ASP A 218 12.46 -3.04 8.65
N SER A 219 11.85 -3.73 7.70
CA SER A 219 12.35 -3.78 6.32
C SER A 219 11.84 -2.58 5.52
N PRO A 220 12.57 -2.11 4.50
CA PRO A 220 12.05 -1.13 3.54
C PRO A 220 10.69 -1.54 2.97
N GLY A 221 9.79 -0.57 2.79
CA GLY A 221 8.49 -0.82 2.15
C GLY A 221 8.66 -1.11 0.66
N ILE A 222 7.92 -2.10 0.16
CA ILE A 222 8.04 -2.53 -1.24
C ILE A 222 7.03 -1.79 -2.11
N ILE A 223 7.50 -1.14 -3.16
CA ILE A 223 6.66 -0.41 -4.10
C ILE A 223 6.00 -1.43 -5.02
N ASN A 224 4.67 -1.58 -4.95
CA ASN A 224 3.94 -2.43 -5.90
C ASN A 224 3.46 -1.60 -7.09
N HIS A 225 4.22 -1.60 -8.18
CA HIS A 225 3.95 -0.83 -9.41
C HIS A 225 2.56 -1.04 -10.05
N HIS A 226 1.78 -2.03 -9.60
CA HIS A 226 0.42 -2.30 -10.07
C HIS A 226 -0.70 -1.57 -9.31
N GLN A 227 -0.38 -0.82 -8.25
CA GLN A 227 -1.38 -0.05 -7.50
C GLN A 227 -1.63 1.33 -8.13
N MET A 228 -2.88 1.81 -8.08
CA MET A 228 -3.25 3.18 -8.47
C MET A 228 -2.39 4.24 -7.78
N ALA A 229 -1.96 3.98 -6.54
CA ALA A 229 -1.14 4.87 -5.73
C ALA A 229 0.19 5.30 -6.38
N HIS A 230 0.72 4.54 -7.35
CA HIS A 230 1.96 4.89 -8.07
C HIS A 230 1.75 5.86 -9.24
N PHE A 231 0.51 6.00 -9.70
CA PHE A 231 0.17 6.80 -10.88
C PHE A 231 -0.49 8.14 -10.52
N VAL A 232 -0.67 8.41 -9.23
CA VAL A 232 -1.27 9.65 -8.72
C VAL A 232 -0.27 10.43 -7.89
N ASP A 233 -0.44 11.75 -7.86
CA ASP A 233 0.39 12.61 -7.03
C ASP A 233 0.07 12.44 -5.52
N LYS A 234 0.83 13.11 -4.66
CA LYS A 234 0.60 13.06 -3.20
C LYS A 234 -0.73 13.69 -2.77
N LYS A 235 -1.30 14.65 -3.51
CA LYS A 235 -2.56 15.31 -3.16
C LYS A 235 -3.73 14.38 -3.47
N ASP A 236 -3.70 13.72 -4.61
CA ASP A 236 -4.73 12.81 -5.08
C ASP A 236 -4.63 11.45 -4.37
N LEU A 237 -3.41 11.04 -3.96
CA LEU A 237 -3.23 9.93 -3.03
C LEU A 237 -4.04 10.11 -1.74
N LYS A 238 -4.12 11.35 -1.21
CA LYS A 238 -4.94 11.67 -0.01
C LYS A 238 -6.44 11.63 -0.26
N VAL A 239 -6.87 11.78 -1.52
CA VAL A 239 -8.29 11.70 -1.92
C VAL A 239 -8.70 10.24 -2.10
N ILE A 240 -7.85 9.44 -2.74
CA ILE A 240 -8.13 8.01 -2.98
C ILE A 240 -7.97 7.16 -1.72
N THR A 241 -7.07 7.54 -0.81
CA THR A 241 -6.87 6.83 0.44
C THR A 241 -7.99 7.20 1.43
N PRO A 242 -8.84 6.26 1.85
CA PRO A 242 -9.93 6.56 2.76
C PRO A 242 -9.38 6.94 4.15
N LYS A 243 -9.90 8.02 4.74
CA LYS A 243 -9.50 8.50 6.09
C LYS A 243 -10.52 8.14 7.20
N LYS A 244 -11.68 7.65 6.79
CA LYS A 244 -12.83 7.31 7.64
C LYS A 244 -13.51 6.09 7.06
N GLU A 245 -14.35 5.45 7.87
CA GLU A 245 -15.25 4.37 7.45
C GLU A 245 -15.87 4.65 6.08
N ILE A 246 -15.63 3.76 5.12
CA ILE A 246 -16.18 3.85 3.77
C ILE A 246 -17.68 3.60 3.84
N LYS A 247 -18.44 4.49 3.21
CA LYS A 247 -19.88 4.34 3.06
C LYS A 247 -20.16 3.61 1.74
N PRO A 248 -20.76 2.41 1.76
CA PRO A 248 -21.16 1.74 0.53
C PRO A 248 -22.11 2.62 -0.27
N LYS A 249 -21.78 2.91 -1.54
CA LYS A 249 -22.64 3.68 -2.46
C LYS A 249 -23.32 2.73 -3.43
N VAL A 250 -24.64 2.59 -3.32
CA VAL A 250 -25.42 1.66 -4.16
C VAL A 250 -25.90 2.37 -5.43
N PHE A 251 -25.61 1.78 -6.59
CA PHE A 251 -26.08 2.22 -7.89
C PHE A 251 -26.93 1.14 -8.55
N GLN A 252 -28.17 1.48 -8.88
CA GLN A 252 -29.00 0.62 -9.72
C GLN A 252 -28.79 0.99 -11.19
N LEU A 253 -28.22 0.05 -11.96
CA LEU A 253 -27.84 0.26 -13.35
C LEU A 253 -28.62 -0.67 -14.28
N ASN A 254 -28.87 -0.16 -15.48
CA ASN A 254 -29.27 -0.91 -16.66
C ASN A 254 -28.03 -1.10 -17.56
N GLU A 255 -28.12 -2.04 -18.49
CA GLU A 255 -27.10 -2.25 -19.53
C GLU A 255 -26.81 -0.94 -20.30
N GLY A 256 -25.55 -0.76 -20.73
CA GLY A 256 -25.11 0.45 -21.42
C GLY A 256 -24.97 1.67 -20.51
N GLN A 257 -24.69 1.46 -19.23
CA GLN A 257 -24.40 2.54 -18.28
C GLN A 257 -23.00 2.41 -17.69
N THR A 258 -22.42 3.57 -17.43
CA THR A 258 -21.04 3.72 -16.99
C THR A 258 -20.96 4.49 -15.69
N LEU A 259 -20.05 4.07 -14.81
CA LEU A 259 -19.62 4.80 -13.63
C LEU A 259 -18.15 5.20 -13.76
N PHE A 260 -17.86 6.47 -13.56
CA PHE A 260 -16.52 7.01 -13.41
C PHE A 260 -16.20 7.24 -11.94
N PHE A 261 -14.98 6.90 -11.52
CA PHE A 261 -14.45 7.13 -10.18
C PHE A 261 -13.39 8.23 -10.24
N GLY A 262 -13.85 9.48 -10.18
CA GLY A 262 -13.07 10.61 -10.71
C GLY A 262 -12.74 10.36 -12.19
N GLY A 263 -11.55 10.74 -12.62
CA GLY A 263 -10.91 10.32 -13.87
C GLY A 263 -9.97 9.13 -13.71
N LEU A 264 -9.87 8.51 -12.52
CA LEU A 264 -8.91 7.44 -12.27
C LEU A 264 -9.32 6.09 -12.84
N ALA A 265 -10.62 5.81 -12.84
CA ALA A 265 -11.13 4.53 -13.30
C ALA A 265 -12.55 4.66 -13.83
N ARG A 266 -12.90 3.75 -14.73
CA ARG A 266 -14.22 3.65 -15.34
C ARG A 266 -14.74 2.21 -15.24
N PHE A 267 -16.04 2.09 -15.03
CA PHE A 267 -16.75 0.83 -14.94
C PHE A 267 -17.95 0.86 -15.86
N ASP A 268 -17.94 0.01 -16.89
CA ASP A 268 -19.01 -0.14 -17.86
C ASP A 268 -19.82 -1.39 -17.55
N TYR A 269 -21.13 -1.21 -17.43
CA TYR A 269 -22.05 -2.33 -17.32
C TYR A 269 -22.53 -2.76 -18.71
N ILE A 270 -22.01 -3.89 -19.18
CA ILE A 270 -22.22 -4.38 -20.55
C ILE A 270 -23.55 -5.12 -20.68
N SER A 271 -23.79 -6.16 -19.87
CA SER A 271 -24.99 -6.99 -19.99
C SER A 271 -25.30 -7.78 -18.72
N GLY A 272 -26.57 -8.08 -18.48
CA GLY A 272 -27.04 -8.86 -17.32
C GLY A 272 -28.41 -8.42 -16.76
N GLY A 273 -29.18 -7.61 -17.49
CA GLY A 273 -30.46 -7.06 -17.03
C GLY A 273 -30.33 -5.84 -16.11
N ARG A 274 -31.37 -5.53 -15.32
CA ARG A 274 -31.34 -4.43 -14.35
C ARG A 274 -30.87 -4.96 -13.00
N THR A 275 -29.72 -4.50 -12.51
CA THR A 275 -29.14 -4.98 -11.25
C THR A 275 -28.52 -3.84 -10.42
N SER A 276 -28.07 -4.17 -9.21
CA SER A 276 -27.45 -3.23 -8.27
C SER A 276 -25.96 -3.49 -8.12
N PHE A 277 -25.18 -2.42 -8.14
CA PHE A 277 -23.74 -2.40 -7.93
C PHE A 277 -23.43 -1.63 -6.65
N VAL A 278 -22.61 -2.18 -5.76
CA VAL A 278 -22.25 -1.53 -4.49
C VAL A 278 -20.79 -1.09 -4.53
N CYS A 279 -20.56 0.22 -4.64
CA CYS A 279 -19.22 0.79 -4.72
C CYS A 279 -18.65 1.04 -3.32
N HIS A 280 -17.46 0.51 -3.06
CA HIS A 280 -16.66 0.66 -1.85
C HIS A 280 -15.34 1.36 -2.19
N ILE A 281 -15.39 2.67 -2.29
CA ILE A 281 -14.24 3.54 -2.60
C ILE A 281 -14.18 4.68 -1.59
N SER A 282 -13.11 5.46 -1.59
CA SER A 282 -13.01 6.65 -0.73
C SER A 282 -14.23 7.56 -0.86
N ASN A 283 -14.73 8.03 0.30
CA ASN A 283 -15.89 8.93 0.35
C ASN A 283 -15.63 10.27 -0.37
N GLU A 284 -14.36 10.65 -0.49
CA GLU A 284 -13.92 11.89 -1.15
C GLU A 284 -13.90 11.77 -2.69
N ILE A 285 -13.98 10.55 -3.24
CA ILE A 285 -14.07 10.36 -4.70
C ILE A 285 -15.51 10.57 -5.17
N ASN A 286 -15.66 11.47 -6.14
CA ASN A 286 -16.93 11.66 -6.84
C ASN A 286 -17.19 10.50 -7.81
N ILE A 287 -18.42 9.98 -7.80
CA ILE A 287 -18.84 8.93 -8.74
C ILE A 287 -19.77 9.57 -9.77
N HIS A 288 -19.31 9.65 -11.01
CA HIS A 288 -20.10 10.22 -12.09
C HIS A 288 -20.75 9.10 -12.93
N ARG A 289 -22.06 9.18 -13.14
CA ARG A 289 -22.81 8.19 -13.93
C ARG A 289 -23.20 8.78 -15.28
N THR A 290 -22.98 8.02 -16.34
CA THR A 290 -23.40 8.39 -17.70
C THR A 290 -23.88 7.16 -18.49
N LYS A 291 -24.39 7.37 -19.71
CA LYS A 291 -24.59 6.30 -20.68
C LYS A 291 -23.24 5.93 -21.30
N THR A 292 -23.03 4.64 -21.57
CA THR A 292 -21.77 4.15 -22.14
C THR A 292 -21.46 4.81 -23.48
N ASP A 293 -22.47 5.08 -24.31
CA ASP A 293 -22.31 5.77 -25.60
C ASP A 293 -21.70 7.18 -25.47
N ASN A 294 -21.88 7.84 -24.32
CA ASN A 294 -21.35 9.18 -24.06
C ASN A 294 -20.07 9.14 -23.23
N ALA A 295 -19.62 7.97 -22.79
CA ALA A 295 -18.57 7.86 -21.78
C ALA A 295 -17.20 8.25 -22.32
N ASP A 296 -16.89 7.92 -23.58
CA ASP A 296 -15.63 8.30 -24.22
C ASP A 296 -15.54 9.83 -24.39
N GLU A 297 -16.58 10.42 -24.99
CA GLU A 297 -16.67 11.89 -25.18
C GLU A 297 -16.63 12.65 -23.84
N LEU A 298 -17.31 12.14 -22.81
CA LEU A 298 -17.29 12.74 -21.48
C LEU A 298 -15.87 12.72 -20.89
N TYR A 299 -15.15 11.60 -21.05
CA TYR A 299 -13.79 11.46 -20.52
C TYR A 299 -12.83 12.43 -21.22
N GLU A 300 -12.85 12.48 -22.55
CA GLU A 300 -12.00 13.36 -23.34
C GLU A 300 -12.21 14.84 -23.00
N ASN A 301 -13.47 15.27 -22.83
CA ASN A 301 -13.79 16.68 -22.62
C ASN A 301 -13.68 17.17 -21.18
N HIS A 302 -13.79 16.27 -20.18
CA HIS A 302 -13.93 16.65 -18.77
C HIS A 302 -12.93 16.02 -17.80
N LEU A 303 -11.95 15.25 -18.30
CA LEU A 303 -10.82 14.77 -17.50
C LEU A 303 -10.02 15.93 -16.90
N GLY A 304 -9.69 15.85 -15.61
CA GLY A 304 -8.98 16.91 -14.89
C GLY A 304 -9.86 18.03 -14.34
N GLU A 305 -11.15 18.07 -14.71
CA GLU A 305 -12.15 19.01 -14.20
C GLU A 305 -13.23 18.28 -13.39
N MET A 306 -14.30 17.85 -14.08
CA MET A 306 -15.41 17.12 -13.48
C MET A 306 -14.98 15.71 -13.09
N LEU A 307 -14.13 15.10 -13.91
CA LEU A 307 -13.53 13.79 -13.67
C LEU A 307 -12.14 13.99 -13.07
N ALA A 308 -12.12 14.38 -11.80
CA ALA A 308 -10.92 14.51 -10.99
C ALA A 308 -11.10 13.72 -9.68
N PRO A 309 -10.04 13.15 -9.09
CA PRO A 309 -8.64 13.05 -9.61
C PRO A 309 -8.52 12.17 -10.88
N PRO A 310 -7.46 12.28 -11.72
CA PRO A 310 -6.33 13.21 -11.62
C PRO A 310 -6.74 14.65 -11.95
N ARG A 311 -5.92 15.64 -11.63
CA ARG A 311 -6.15 17.06 -11.95
C ARG A 311 -5.51 17.46 -13.27
N LYS A 312 -5.91 18.62 -13.82
CA LYS A 312 -5.36 19.15 -15.08
C LYS A 312 -3.83 19.21 -15.14
N ASP A 313 -3.19 19.59 -14.04
CA ASP A 313 -1.74 19.72 -13.94
C ASP A 313 -0.99 18.37 -13.97
N GLU A 314 -1.71 17.26 -13.80
CA GLU A 314 -1.15 15.90 -13.70
C GLU A 314 -1.44 15.05 -14.95
N LEU A 315 -2.27 15.55 -15.87
CA LEU A 315 -2.68 14.80 -17.06
C LEU A 315 -1.53 14.45 -18.00
N GLY A 316 -0.49 15.28 -18.05
CA GLY A 316 0.67 15.05 -18.92
C GLY A 316 1.44 13.76 -18.59
N THR A 317 1.34 13.28 -17.36
CA THR A 317 2.01 12.06 -16.88
C THR A 317 1.02 10.93 -16.57
N PHE A 318 -0.28 11.19 -16.65
CA PHE A 318 -1.29 10.20 -16.31
C PHE A 318 -1.47 9.18 -17.44
N PRO A 319 -1.34 7.86 -17.18
CA PRO A 319 -1.43 6.86 -18.24
C PRO A 319 -2.83 6.76 -18.86
N GLU A 320 -2.88 6.29 -20.11
CA GLU A 320 -4.14 5.93 -20.76
C GLU A 320 -4.90 4.85 -19.98
N LEU A 321 -6.23 4.89 -20.02
CA LEU A 321 -7.04 3.83 -19.43
C LEU A 321 -7.12 2.62 -20.38
N VAL A 322 -6.78 1.45 -19.86
CA VAL A 322 -6.88 0.17 -20.58
C VAL A 322 -8.09 -0.62 -20.11
N LYS A 323 -8.81 -1.21 -21.07
CA LYS A 323 -10.01 -2.01 -20.85
C LYS A 323 -9.68 -3.43 -20.38
N GLN A 324 -10.35 -3.89 -19.35
CA GLN A 324 -10.34 -5.28 -18.86
C GLN A 324 -11.78 -5.76 -18.69
N GLU A 325 -12.16 -6.82 -19.40
CA GLU A 325 -13.52 -7.36 -19.36
C GLU A 325 -13.64 -8.53 -18.38
N PHE A 326 -14.75 -8.55 -17.65
CA PHE A 326 -15.07 -9.60 -16.68
C PHE A 326 -16.46 -10.15 -16.94
N THR A 327 -16.58 -11.47 -16.90
CA THR A 327 -17.87 -12.16 -16.78
C THR A 327 -17.96 -12.74 -15.38
N ILE A 328 -18.89 -12.23 -14.58
CA ILE A 328 -19.09 -12.64 -13.20
C ILE A 328 -19.76 -14.01 -13.18
N LYS A 329 -19.03 -15.03 -12.74
CA LYS A 329 -19.52 -16.42 -12.73
C LYS A 329 -20.32 -16.72 -11.47
N ASP A 330 -19.88 -16.18 -10.34
CA ASP A 330 -20.42 -16.46 -9.02
C ASP A 330 -21.12 -15.24 -8.43
N ALA A 331 -22.19 -15.50 -7.66
CA ALA A 331 -22.84 -14.47 -6.85
C ALA A 331 -21.86 -13.91 -5.80
N LYS A 332 -22.06 -12.65 -5.41
CA LYS A 332 -21.22 -11.94 -4.43
C LYS A 332 -19.74 -11.95 -4.84
N THR A 333 -19.47 -11.38 -6.00
CA THR A 333 -18.12 -11.17 -6.52
C THR A 333 -17.76 -9.69 -6.42
N ASP A 334 -16.56 -9.38 -5.95
CA ASP A 334 -16.00 -8.04 -5.98
C ASP A 334 -15.14 -7.88 -7.24
N VAL A 335 -15.37 -6.81 -8.00
CA VAL A 335 -14.44 -6.29 -9.01
C VAL A 335 -13.55 -5.26 -8.33
N VAL A 336 -12.29 -5.58 -8.16
CA VAL A 336 -11.31 -4.79 -7.41
C VAL A 336 -10.50 -3.91 -8.34
N PHE A 337 -10.41 -2.64 -8.00
CA PHE A 337 -9.56 -1.63 -8.61
C PHE A 337 -8.39 -1.36 -7.66
N SER A 338 -7.22 -1.93 -7.95
CA SER A 338 -6.10 -1.92 -7.00
C SER A 338 -5.69 -0.49 -6.61
N GLY A 339 -5.67 -0.23 -5.31
CA GLY A 339 -5.38 1.08 -4.72
C GLY A 339 -6.54 2.09 -4.73
N LEU A 340 -7.73 1.73 -5.24
CA LEU A 340 -8.90 2.62 -5.31
C LEU A 340 -10.11 2.09 -4.50
N GLY A 341 -10.34 0.78 -4.54
CA GLY A 341 -11.46 0.12 -3.86
C GLY A 341 -12.08 -0.98 -4.72
N TRP A 342 -13.35 -1.30 -4.50
CA TRP A 342 -14.02 -2.36 -5.26
C TRP A 342 -15.51 -2.09 -5.49
N ILE A 343 -16.09 -2.82 -6.43
CA ILE A 343 -17.53 -2.87 -6.68
C ILE A 343 -18.01 -4.29 -6.39
N THR A 344 -18.96 -4.42 -5.48
CA THR A 344 -19.61 -5.70 -5.20
C THR A 344 -20.78 -5.93 -6.14
N ILE A 345 -20.79 -7.09 -6.78
CA ILE A 345 -21.82 -7.58 -7.70
C ILE A 345 -22.46 -8.81 -7.07
N ASN A 346 -23.75 -8.70 -6.74
CA ASN A 346 -24.45 -9.75 -5.99
C ASN A 346 -24.94 -10.90 -6.88
N GLU A 347 -25.13 -10.65 -8.17
CA GLU A 347 -25.72 -11.61 -9.11
C GLU A 347 -24.67 -12.19 -10.06
N PRO A 348 -24.75 -13.49 -10.41
CA PRO A 348 -23.91 -14.10 -11.44
C PRO A 348 -24.44 -13.76 -12.85
N GLY A 349 -23.65 -14.05 -13.87
CA GLY A 349 -24.00 -13.85 -15.29
C GLY A 349 -23.84 -12.41 -15.80
N ILE A 350 -23.42 -11.48 -14.93
CA ILE A 350 -23.18 -10.08 -15.27
C ILE A 350 -21.87 -9.94 -16.05
N LYS A 351 -21.88 -9.20 -17.16
CA LYS A 351 -20.68 -8.80 -17.91
C LYS A 351 -20.40 -7.33 -17.70
N VAL A 352 -19.15 -7.02 -17.41
CA VAL A 352 -18.68 -5.66 -17.09
C VAL A 352 -17.32 -5.42 -17.72
N ALA A 353 -16.97 -4.16 -17.95
CA ALA A 353 -15.60 -3.76 -18.26
C ALA A 353 -15.08 -2.76 -17.24
N ALA A 354 -13.89 -3.00 -16.72
CA ALA A 354 -13.14 -2.05 -15.92
C ALA A 354 -12.08 -1.39 -16.79
N TYR A 355 -11.95 -0.08 -16.67
CA TYR A 355 -10.95 0.74 -17.32
C TYR A 355 -10.09 1.36 -16.23
N VAL A 356 -8.78 1.08 -16.28
CA VAL A 356 -7.80 1.57 -15.31
C VAL A 356 -6.53 2.02 -16.02
N PRO A 357 -5.69 2.87 -15.41
CA PRO A 357 -4.46 3.32 -16.04
C PRO A 357 -3.57 2.13 -16.38
N LYS A 358 -2.91 2.20 -17.54
CA LYS A 358 -1.97 1.17 -17.98
C LYS A 358 -0.93 0.89 -16.89
N GLY A 359 -0.87 -0.36 -16.44
CA GLY A 359 -0.01 -0.81 -15.35
C GLY A 359 -0.78 -1.15 -14.07
N VAL A 360 -1.92 -0.47 -13.83
CA VAL A 360 -2.83 -0.80 -12.74
C VAL A 360 -3.57 -2.09 -13.03
N GLN A 361 -3.68 -2.96 -12.02
CA GLN A 361 -4.41 -4.21 -12.14
C GLN A 361 -5.85 -4.09 -11.65
N THR A 362 -6.76 -4.77 -12.37
CA THR A 362 -8.08 -5.10 -11.86
C THR A 362 -8.24 -6.61 -11.79
N LEU A 363 -9.00 -7.08 -10.80
CA LEU A 363 -9.23 -8.51 -10.61
C LEU A 363 -10.60 -8.76 -10.01
N THR A 364 -11.03 -10.01 -10.08
CA THR A 364 -12.24 -10.49 -9.41
C THR A 364 -11.86 -11.34 -8.23
N ARG A 365 -12.58 -11.17 -7.11
CA ARG A 365 -12.45 -12.03 -5.93
C ARG A 365 -13.81 -12.28 -5.28
N LYS A 366 -13.88 -13.26 -4.39
CA LYS A 366 -15.08 -13.44 -3.56
C LYS A 366 -15.31 -12.23 -2.69
N SER A 367 -16.57 -11.83 -2.56
CA SER A 367 -16.89 -10.61 -1.85
C SER A 367 -16.47 -10.68 -0.38
N LEU A 368 -15.82 -9.61 0.06
CA LEU A 368 -15.42 -9.40 1.43
C LEU A 368 -16.65 -9.25 2.37
N ILE A 369 -17.78 -8.78 1.83
CA ILE A 369 -18.96 -8.31 2.60
C ILE A 369 -20.14 -9.27 2.53
#